data_AF-A0A833W2K0-F1
#
_entry.id   AF-A0A833W2K0-F1
#
_cell.length_a   1.000
_cell.length_b   1.000
_cell.length_c   1.000
_cell.angle_alpha   90.00
_cell.angle_beta   90.00
_cell.angle_gamma   90.00
#
_symmetry.space_group_name_H-M   'P 1'
#
loop_
_entity.id
_entity.type
_entity.pdbx_description
1 polymer ?
#
loop_
_entity_poly.entity_id
_entity_poly.type
_entity_poly.pdbx_seq_one_letter_code
_entity_poly.pdbx_strand_id
1 'polypeptide(L)'
;MATFQDDEHALQVTRNKINEEYRKYKNVTNSAAIEELNKFAEEVEHELRTTFYVLALRLTPDKLVDSIPYKDEKCDTSNKNADINTSISKDKPNLE
;
A
#
# COMPACT_ATOMS: atom_id res chain seq x y z
N MET A 1 17.30 12.32 -12.00
CA MET A 1 16.51 12.42 -10.75
C MET A 1 16.28 11.02 -10.24
N ALA A 2 16.85 10.64 -9.09
CA ALA A 2 16.66 9.32 -8.49
C ALA A 2 15.50 9.42 -7.47
N THR A 3 14.34 8.85 -7.80
CA THR A 3 13.12 8.87 -6.97
C THR A 3 13.15 7.89 -5.80
N PHE A 4 14.24 7.15 -5.59
CA PHE A 4 14.40 6.19 -4.50
C PHE A 4 15.81 6.29 -3.91
N GLN A 5 16.39 7.49 -3.90
CA GLN A 5 17.74 7.68 -3.40
C GLN A 5 17.81 7.24 -1.94
N ASP A 6 18.72 6.31 -1.64
CA ASP A 6 18.95 5.70 -0.33
C ASP A 6 17.86 4.73 0.20
N ASP A 7 16.81 4.43 -0.58
CA ASP A 7 15.80 3.43 -0.23
C ASP A 7 15.71 2.30 -1.28
N GLU A 8 16.69 1.40 -1.23
CA GLU A 8 16.80 0.24 -2.12
C GLU A 8 15.64 -0.76 -1.91
N HIS A 9 15.11 -0.85 -0.68
CA HIS A 9 13.99 -1.72 -0.37
C HIS A 9 12.70 -1.24 -1.06
N ALA A 10 12.34 0.04 -0.90
CA ALA A 10 11.18 0.61 -1.58
C ALA A 10 11.32 0.55 -3.10
N LEU A 11 12.53 0.76 -3.64
CA LEU A 11 12.81 0.57 -5.06
C LEU A 11 12.50 -0.86 -5.51
N GLN A 12 12.99 -1.86 -4.78
CA GLN A 12 12.80 -3.27 -5.15
C GLN A 12 11.33 -3.70 -5.03
N VAL A 13 10.63 -3.30 -3.97
CA VAL A 13 9.21 -3.59 -3.77
C VAL A 13 8.38 -2.97 -4.89
N THR A 14 8.62 -1.69 -5.20
CA THR A 14 7.91 -0.99 -6.28
C THR A 14 8.17 -1.66 -7.63
N ARG A 15 9.42 -2.03 -7.92
CA ARG A 15 9.79 -2.73 -9.15
C ARG A 15 9.12 -4.09 -9.28
N ASN A 16 9.10 -4.86 -8.20
CA ASN A 16 8.42 -6.16 -8.16
C ASN A 16 6.92 -6.00 -8.43
N LYS A 17 6.29 -5.03 -7.78
CA LYS A 17 4.86 -4.76 -7.94
C LYS A 17 4.50 -4.35 -9.37
N ILE A 18 5.27 -3.45 -9.97
CA ILE A 18 5.10 -3.06 -11.38
C ILE A 18 5.21 -4.28 -12.28
N ASN A 19 6.25 -5.11 -12.10
CA ASN A 19 6.45 -6.31 -12.90
C ASN A 19 5.30 -7.32 -12.76
N GLU A 20 4.74 -7.47 -11.56
CA GLU A 20 3.57 -8.33 -11.33
C GLU A 20 2.34 -7.83 -12.10
N GLU A 21 2.04 -6.54 -12.04
CA GLU A 21 0.88 -5.98 -12.76
C GLU A 21 1.07 -6.13 -14.28
N TYR A 22 2.24 -5.81 -14.83
CA TYR A 22 2.50 -6.02 -16.27
C TYR A 22 2.40 -7.49 -16.68
N ARG A 23 2.81 -8.44 -15.82
CA ARG A 23 2.67 -9.88 -16.11
C ARG A 23 1.21 -10.31 -16.20
N LYS A 24 0.31 -9.76 -15.38
CA LYS A 24 -1.13 -10.10 -15.41
C LYS A 24 -1.76 -9.76 -16.76
N TYR A 25 -1.38 -8.62 -17.34
CA TYR A 25 -1.95 -8.13 -18.59
C TYR A 25 -1.16 -8.54 -19.84
N LYS A 26 -0.17 -9.44 -19.72
CA LYS A 26 0.69 -9.89 -20.84
C LYS A 26 -0.09 -10.43 -22.06
N ASN A 27 -1.24 -11.04 -21.81
CA ASN A 27 -2.05 -11.69 -22.86
C ASN A 27 -3.17 -10.79 -23.39
N VAL A 28 -3.26 -9.54 -22.96
CA VAL A 28 -4.25 -8.59 -23.48
C VAL A 28 -3.86 -8.21 -24.91
N THR A 29 -4.75 -8.48 -25.86
CA THR A 29 -4.56 -8.20 -27.30
C THR A 29 -5.50 -7.12 -27.84
N ASN A 30 -6.38 -6.59 -27.00
CA ASN A 30 -7.30 -5.52 -27.38
C ASN A 30 -6.58 -4.16 -27.33
N SER A 31 -6.54 -3.47 -28.47
CA SER A 31 -5.88 -2.16 -28.63
C SER A 31 -6.40 -1.10 -27.66
N ALA A 32 -7.72 -1.02 -27.46
CA ALA A 32 -8.31 -0.01 -26.56
C ALA A 32 -7.90 -0.25 -25.11
N ALA A 33 -7.89 -1.51 -24.67
CA ALA A 33 -7.44 -1.88 -23.33
C ALA A 33 -5.94 -1.61 -23.13
N ILE A 34 -5.12 -1.77 -24.16
CA ILE A 34 -3.68 -1.47 -24.10
C ILE A 34 -3.46 0.05 -23.94
N GLU A 35 -4.22 0.88 -24.66
CA GLU A 35 -4.14 2.34 -24.52
C GLU A 35 -4.53 2.80 -23.11
N GLU A 36 -5.61 2.25 -22.55
CA GLU A 36 -6.01 2.52 -21.17
C GLU A 36 -4.94 2.10 -20.16
N LEU A 37 -4.32 0.92 -20.33
CA LEU A 37 -3.25 0.43 -19.46
C LEU A 37 -1.99 1.31 -19.55
N ASN A 38 -1.65 1.83 -20.73
CA ASN A 38 -0.54 2.75 -20.90
C ASN A 38 -0.81 4.08 -20.18
N LYS A 39 -2.00 4.64 -20.36
CA LYS A 39 -2.40 5.86 -19.65
C LYS A 39 -2.37 5.68 -18.13
N PHE A 40 -2.87 4.54 -17.64
CA PHE A 40 -2.81 4.21 -16.23
C PHE A 40 -1.36 4.12 -15.71
N ALA A 41 -0.44 3.56 -16.49
CA ALA A 41 0.97 3.51 -16.11
C ALA A 41 1.61 4.90 -16.00
N GLU A 42 1.27 5.83 -16.90
CA GLU A 42 1.71 7.23 -16.84
C GLU A 42 1.18 7.95 -15.59
N GLU A 43 -0.10 7.74 -15.25
CA GLU A 43 -0.71 8.29 -14.03
C GLU A 43 0.00 7.78 -12.76
N VAL A 44 0.31 6.49 -12.72
CA VAL A 44 1.07 5.87 -11.61
C VAL A 44 2.48 6.47 -11.51
N GLU A 45 3.18 6.68 -12.63
CA GLU A 45 4.50 7.33 -12.63
C GLU A 45 4.42 8.75 -12.06
N HIS A 46 3.44 9.53 -12.50
CA HIS A 46 3.23 10.90 -12.05
C HIS A 46 2.94 10.97 -10.54
N GLU A 47 2.12 10.05 -10.04
CA GLU A 47 1.78 9.96 -8.62
C GLU A 47 3.00 9.57 -7.77
N LEU A 48 3.79 8.59 -8.23
CA LEU A 48 5.01 8.17 -7.54
C LEU A 48 6.04 9.29 -7.47
N ARG A 49 6.23 10.05 -8.55
CA ARG A 49 7.15 11.21 -8.59
C ARG A 49 6.67 12.32 -7.67
N THR A 50 5.38 12.65 -7.70
CA THR A 50 4.78 13.71 -6.88
C THR A 50 4.87 13.35 -5.40
N THR A 51 4.46 12.14 -5.03
CA THR A 51 4.48 11.66 -3.64
C THR A 51 5.89 11.64 -3.08
N PHE A 52 6.86 11.10 -3.83
CA PHE A 52 8.24 11.05 -3.37
C PHE A 52 8.86 12.45 -3.24
N TYR A 53 8.60 13.34 -4.20
CA TYR A 53 9.08 14.72 -4.14
C TYR A 53 8.51 15.48 -2.93
N VAL A 54 7.22 15.32 -2.65
CA VAL A 54 6.58 15.93 -1.46
C VAL A 54 7.13 15.35 -0.16
N LEU A 55 7.38 14.03 -0.10
CA LEU A 55 7.97 13.40 1.09
C LEU A 55 9.42 13.87 1.32
N ALA A 56 10.23 13.96 0.27
CA ALA A 56 11.59 14.47 0.35
C ALA A 56 11.63 15.95 0.80
N LEU A 57 10.73 16.79 0.28
CA LEU A 57 10.63 18.20 0.69
C LEU A 57 10.07 18.39 2.12
N ARG A 58 9.23 17.47 2.62
CA ARG A 58 8.76 17.53 4.02
C ARG A 58 9.86 17.17 5.02
N LEU A 59 10.93 16.49 4.58
CA LEU A 59 12.09 16.15 5.39
C LEU A 59 13.22 17.20 5.32
N THR A 60 13.10 18.22 4.47
CA THR A 60 14.04 19.36 4.50
C THR A 60 13.97 20.03 5.88
N PRO A 61 15.10 20.18 6.60
CA PRO A 61 15.14 20.49 8.05
C PRO A 61 14.60 21.88 8.45
N ASP A 62 14.25 22.73 7.50
CA ASP A 62 13.87 24.13 7.78
C ASP A 62 12.38 24.32 8.08
N LYS A 63 11.60 23.24 8.22
CA LYS A 63 10.26 23.30 8.79
C LYS A 63 10.14 22.28 9.92
N LEU A 64 10.46 22.75 11.12
CA LEU A 64 9.98 22.17 12.38
C LEU A 64 8.46 22.05 12.30
N VAL A 65 7.95 20.88 11.93
CA VAL A 65 6.60 20.48 12.32
C VAL A 65 6.71 20.17 13.80
N ASP A 66 6.12 21.03 14.63
CA ASP A 66 5.99 20.80 16.06
C ASP A 66 5.48 19.38 16.26
N SER A 67 6.35 18.53 16.80
CA SER A 67 6.02 17.15 17.12
C SER A 67 5.05 17.22 18.28
N ILE A 68 3.74 17.17 17.98
CA ILE A 68 2.74 17.06 19.04
C ILE A 68 3.06 15.75 19.77
N PRO A 69 3.40 15.80 21.07
CA PRO A 69 3.75 14.59 21.80
C PRO A 69 2.56 13.64 21.75
N TYR A 70 2.81 12.43 21.25
CA TYR A 70 1.84 11.35 21.26
C TYR A 70 1.38 11.14 22.70
N LYS A 71 0.08 11.30 22.95
CA LYS A 71 -0.51 11.05 24.25
C LYS A 71 -0.71 9.54 24.34
N ASP A 72 0.11 8.89 25.17
CA ASP A 72 -0.18 7.53 25.64
C ASP A 72 -1.42 7.60 26.54
N GLU A 73 -2.60 7.62 25.94
CA GLU A 73 -3.83 7.32 26.67
C GLU A 73 -3.75 5.82 27.02
N LYS A 74 -3.44 5.54 28.29
CA LYS A 74 -3.51 4.18 28.82
C LYS A 74 -4.92 3.65 28.59
N CYS A 75 -5.07 2.67 27.71
CA CYS A 75 -6.26 1.83 27.67
C CYS A 75 -6.26 0.99 28.94
N ASP A 76 -6.97 1.47 29.97
CA ASP A 76 -7.30 0.67 31.14
C ASP A 76 -8.15 -0.51 30.69
N THR A 77 -7.49 -1.67 30.61
CA THR A 77 -8.13 -2.94 30.33
C THR A 77 -8.86 -3.37 31.60
N SER A 78 -10.09 -2.90 31.78
CA SER A 78 -10.98 -3.40 32.82
C SER A 78 -12.40 -3.60 32.30
N ASN A 79 -12.68 -4.85 31.91
CA ASN A 79 -13.94 -5.57 32.05
C ASN A 79 -15.22 -4.99 31.40
N LYS A 80 -15.74 -5.69 30.38
CA LYS A 80 -16.89 -6.63 30.52
C LYS A 80 -17.31 -7.23 29.17
N ASN A 81 -17.24 -8.55 29.12
CA ASN A 81 -17.96 -9.53 28.31
C ASN A 81 -19.03 -8.96 27.36
N ALA A 82 -18.82 -9.10 26.05
CA ALA A 82 -19.89 -9.11 25.06
C ALA A 82 -19.72 -10.36 24.20
N ASP A 83 -20.61 -11.32 24.42
CA ASP A 83 -20.68 -12.61 23.76
C ASP A 83 -20.72 -12.45 22.23
N ILE A 84 -19.64 -12.84 21.56
CA ILE A 84 -19.64 -12.99 20.10
C ILE A 84 -19.97 -14.46 19.81
N ASN A 85 -21.27 -14.76 19.77
CA ASN A 85 -21.80 -16.02 19.26
C ASN A 85 -21.34 -16.21 17.81
N THR A 86 -20.23 -16.95 17.65
CA THR A 86 -19.67 -17.31 16.36
C THR A 86 -20.40 -18.54 15.84
N SER A 87 -21.53 -18.32 15.16
CA SER A 87 -22.20 -19.33 14.35
C SER A 87 -21.41 -19.58 13.08
N ILE A 88 -20.33 -20.35 13.17
CA ILE A 88 -19.68 -20.95 11.99
C ILE A 88 -20.23 -22.37 11.84
N SER A 89 -21.12 -22.50 10.85
CA SER A 89 -21.56 -23.76 10.26
C SER A 89 -20.34 -24.61 9.91
N LYS A 90 -20.21 -25.78 10.55
CA LYS A 90 -19.26 -26.81 10.15
C LYS A 90 -20.04 -27.90 9.41
N ASP A 91 -20.11 -27.76 8.08
CA ASP A 91 -20.37 -28.89 7.21
C ASP A 91 -19.19 -29.88 7.35
N LYS A 92 -19.56 -31.10 7.73
CA LYS A 92 -18.70 -32.23 8.03
C LYS A 92 -18.51 -33.05 6.74
N PRO A 93 -17.28 -33.37 6.32
CA PRO A 93 -17.04 -34.59 5.57
C PRO A 93 -16.60 -35.70 6.52
N ASN A 94 -17.39 -36.76 6.48
CA ASN A 94 -17.24 -38.04 7.15
C ASN A 94 -16.08 -38.82 6.50
N LEU A 95 -15.22 -39.48 7.29
CA LEU A 95 -14.41 -40.58 6.78
C LEU A 95 -14.21 -41.63 7.89
N GLU A 96 -14.89 -42.75 7.66
CA GLU A 96 -14.65 -44.16 8.04
C GLU A 96 -13.83 -44.52 9.28
#